data_AF-A0A9R1QSX7-F1
#
_entry.id   AF-A0A9R1QSX7-F1
#
_cell.length_a   1.000
_cell.length_b   1.000
_cell.length_c   1.000
_cell.angle_alpha   90.00
_cell.angle_beta   90.00
_cell.angle_gamma   90.00
#
_symmetry.space_group_name_H-M   'P 1'
#
loop_
_entity.id
_entity.type
_entity.pdbx_description
1 polymer ?
#
loop_
_entity_poly.entity_id
_entity_poly.type
_entity_poly.pdbx_seq_one_letter_code
_entity_poly.pdbx_strand_id
1 'polypeptide(L)'
;MARLATFLSLNSCIVLVGHRLSRILEKYQTNSGKILWDEKHKSLSAEIDRIKKENDNMQIELRHLKGEDLNSLQPKELIMIEEALDNGLTSLHEKQMEHYDRLVKHGKMLEDENKLLAFKVHQHDIALSGSMRDLELGYHPDRDFAAQMPITFRVQPSHPNLQEDS
;
A
#
# COMPACT_ATOMS: atom_id res chain seq x y z
N MET A 1 -11.66 -16.55 12.36
CA MET A 1 -13.08 -16.30 12.75
C MET A 1 -13.29 -16.25 14.27
N ALA A 2 -12.97 -17.30 15.05
CA ALA A 2 -13.30 -17.36 16.49
C ALA A 2 -12.71 -16.22 17.35
N ARG A 3 -11.48 -15.76 17.07
CA ARG A 3 -10.82 -14.66 17.81
C ARG A 3 -11.46 -13.28 17.61
N LEU A 4 -12.04 -13.04 16.44
CA LEU A 4 -12.74 -11.78 16.13
C LEU A 4 -14.10 -11.74 16.83
N ALA A 5 -14.79 -12.88 16.87
CA ALA A 5 -16.07 -13.03 17.57
C ALA A 5 -15.92 -12.83 19.09
N THR A 6 -14.87 -13.38 19.70
CA THR A 6 -14.60 -13.14 21.13
C THR A 6 -14.20 -11.69 21.42
N PHE A 7 -13.40 -11.05 20.56
CA PHE A 7 -13.05 -9.63 20.72
C PHE A 7 -14.28 -8.70 20.61
N LEU A 8 -15.18 -8.95 19.65
CA LEU A 8 -16.42 -8.20 19.51
C LEU A 8 -17.38 -8.45 20.69
N SER A 9 -17.50 -9.70 21.15
CA SER A 9 -18.31 -10.06 22.32
C SER A 9 -17.78 -9.43 23.61
N LEU A 10 -16.46 -9.39 23.81
CA LEU A 10 -15.84 -8.80 24.99
C LEU A 10 -16.03 -7.28 25.00
N ASN A 11 -15.79 -6.62 23.86
CA ASN A 11 -16.05 -5.18 23.71
C ASN A 11 -17.52 -4.83 23.93
N SER A 12 -18.45 -5.60 23.34
CA SER A 12 -19.88 -5.40 23.55
C SER A 12 -20.28 -5.55 25.03
N CYS A 13 -19.73 -6.54 25.73
CA CYS A 13 -19.98 -6.74 27.16
C CYS A 13 -19.39 -5.60 28.01
N ILE A 14 -18.16 -5.15 27.72
CA ILE A 14 -17.50 -4.02 28.40
C ILE A 14 -18.31 -2.73 28.21
N VAL A 15 -18.75 -2.45 26.99
CA VAL A 15 -19.59 -1.28 26.68
C VAL A 15 -20.93 -1.37 27.42
N LEU A 16 -21.63 -2.51 27.35
CA LEU A 16 -22.94 -2.70 28.02
C LEU A 16 -22.86 -2.62 29.56
N VAL A 17 -21.79 -3.15 30.16
CA VAL A 17 -21.57 -3.05 31.62
C VAL A 17 -21.17 -1.62 31.99
N GLY A 18 -20.34 -0.96 31.19
CA GLY A 18 -19.96 0.44 31.36
C GLY A 18 -21.16 1.39 31.36
N HIS A 19 -22.09 1.23 30.40
CA HIS A 19 -23.33 2.04 30.33
C HIS A 19 -24.28 1.80 31.51
N ARG A 20 -24.31 0.59 32.09
CA ARG A 20 -25.12 0.31 33.28
C ARG A 20 -24.52 0.92 34.54
N LEU A 21 -23.21 0.83 34.70
CA LEU A 21 -22.50 1.40 35.83
C LEU A 21 -22.58 2.94 35.83
N SER A 22 -22.38 3.57 34.67
CA SER A 22 -22.48 5.03 34.56
C SER A 22 -23.85 5.53 35.00
N ARG A 23 -24.93 4.88 34.55
CA ARG A 23 -26.31 5.22 34.89
C ARG A 23 -26.66 5.02 36.36
N ILE A 24 -26.03 4.06 37.05
CA ILE A 24 -26.19 3.85 38.50
C ILE A 24 -25.43 4.92 39.29
N LEU A 25 -24.20 5.24 38.89
CA LEU A 25 -23.38 6.27 39.52
C LEU A 25 -24.03 7.66 39.38
N GLU A 26 -24.60 7.95 38.22
CA GLU A 26 -25.33 9.19 37.95
C GLU A 26 -26.54 9.34 38.88
N LYS A 27 -27.37 8.30 39.02
CA LYS A 27 -28.48 8.28 39.99
C LYS A 27 -28.03 8.44 41.43
N TYR A 28 -26.95 7.79 41.83
CA TYR A 28 -26.42 7.92 43.19
C TYR A 28 -25.96 9.36 43.46
N GLN A 29 -25.31 10.00 42.49
CA GLN A 29 -24.87 11.39 42.61
C GLN A 29 -26.06 12.35 42.70
N THR A 30 -27.11 12.18 41.87
CA THR A 30 -28.35 12.98 41.96
C THR A 30 -29.05 12.82 43.31
N ASN A 31 -29.12 11.60 43.83
CA ASN A 31 -29.86 11.30 45.06
C ASN A 31 -29.07 11.64 46.34
N SER A 32 -27.74 11.49 46.33
CA SER A 32 -26.90 11.71 47.51
C SER A 32 -26.31 13.12 47.60
N GLY A 33 -26.32 13.89 46.50
CA GLY A 33 -25.70 15.21 46.42
C GLY A 33 -24.16 15.21 46.48
N LYS A 34 -23.53 14.03 46.60
CA LYS A 34 -22.07 13.89 46.65
C LYS A 34 -21.50 13.81 45.25
N ILE A 35 -20.54 14.69 44.96
CA ILE A 35 -19.79 14.66 43.69
C ILE A 35 -18.84 13.45 43.74
N LEU A 36 -19.08 12.46 42.88
CA LEU A 36 -18.24 11.27 42.79
C LEU A 36 -16.99 11.50 41.93
N TRP A 37 -17.06 12.46 41.01
CA TRP A 37 -16.00 12.76 40.06
C TRP A 37 -15.01 13.77 40.63
N ASP A 38 -13.73 13.44 40.59
CA ASP A 38 -12.67 14.41 40.82
C ASP A 38 -12.56 15.39 39.63
N GLU A 39 -11.77 16.45 39.80
CA GLU A 39 -11.60 17.47 38.77
C GLU A 39 -11.03 16.88 37.46
N LYS A 40 -10.21 15.83 37.56
CA LYS A 40 -9.61 15.15 36.41
C LYS A 40 -10.68 14.40 35.60
N HIS A 41 -11.58 13.69 36.25
CA HIS A 41 -12.69 12.99 35.60
C HIS A 41 -13.65 13.95 34.91
N LYS A 42 -13.95 15.11 35.52
CA LYS A 42 -14.76 16.15 34.88
C LYS A 42 -14.07 16.73 33.64
N SER A 43 -12.80 17.07 33.77
CA SER A 43 -11.99 17.58 32.64
C SER A 43 -11.93 16.57 31.49
N LEU A 44 -11.69 15.29 31.80
CA LEU A 44 -11.68 14.22 30.81
C LEU A 44 -13.04 14.03 30.13
N SER A 45 -14.14 14.10 30.88
CA SER A 45 -15.49 14.03 30.29
C SER A 45 -15.74 15.19 29.34
N ALA A 46 -15.34 16.40 29.72
CA ALA A 46 -15.47 17.57 28.86
C ALA A 46 -14.63 17.43 27.58
N GLU A 47 -13.43 16.85 27.66
CA GLU A 47 -12.60 16.57 26.49
C GLU A 47 -13.23 15.51 25.57
N ILE A 48 -13.79 14.44 26.14
CA ILE A 48 -14.53 13.43 25.38
C ILE A 48 -15.69 14.07 24.62
N ASP A 49 -16.45 14.97 25.26
CA ASP A 49 -17.59 15.62 24.63
C ASP A 49 -17.15 16.63 23.54
N ARG A 50 -16.01 17.31 23.74
CA ARG A 50 -15.37 18.12 22.68
C ARG A 50 -15.00 17.27 21.47
N ILE A 51 -14.29 16.17 21.68
CA ILE A 51 -13.85 15.27 20.61
C ILE A 51 -15.05 14.66 19.87
N LYS A 52 -16.10 14.24 20.59
CA LYS A 52 -17.33 13.74 19.96
C LYS A 52 -17.96 14.79 19.06
N LYS A 53 -18.10 16.01 19.54
CA LYS A 53 -18.66 17.11 18.76
C LYS A 53 -17.83 17.41 17.52
N GLU A 54 -16.50 17.41 17.65
CA GLU A 54 -15.60 17.57 16.51
C GLU A 54 -15.75 16.42 15.51
N ASN A 55 -15.86 15.18 15.98
CA ASN A 55 -16.10 14.02 15.13
C ASN A 55 -17.42 14.13 14.36
N ASP A 56 -18.50 14.52 15.05
CA ASP A 56 -19.81 14.73 14.44
C ASP A 56 -19.75 15.83 13.36
N ASN A 57 -19.04 16.93 13.64
CA ASN A 57 -18.81 18.01 12.68
C ASN A 57 -18.02 17.52 11.46
N MET A 58 -16.92 16.78 11.66
CA MET A 58 -16.14 16.21 10.56
C MET A 58 -16.96 15.23 9.73
N GLN A 59 -17.83 14.44 10.35
CA GLN A 59 -18.73 13.54 9.61
C GLN A 59 -19.73 14.32 8.74
N ILE A 60 -20.25 15.44 9.24
CA ILE A 60 -21.11 16.34 8.46
C ILE A 60 -20.32 16.90 7.27
N GLU A 61 -19.11 17.41 7.50
CA GLU A 61 -18.25 17.93 6.42
C GLU A 61 -17.92 16.86 5.37
N LEU A 62 -17.64 15.63 5.79
CA LEU A 62 -17.40 14.50 4.87
C LEU A 62 -18.64 14.18 4.01
N ARG A 63 -19.85 14.29 4.55
CA ARG A 63 -21.08 14.14 3.76
C ARG A 63 -21.18 15.24 2.71
N HIS A 64 -20.94 16.49 3.09
CA HIS A 64 -20.96 17.61 2.15
C HIS A 64 -19.92 17.47 1.03
N LEU A 65 -18.70 17.05 1.36
CA LEU A 65 -17.64 16.78 0.37
C LEU A 65 -18.00 15.65 -0.60
N LYS A 66 -18.84 14.69 -0.17
CA LYS A 66 -19.38 13.64 -1.04
C LYS A 66 -20.57 14.11 -1.90
N GLY A 67 -21.04 15.34 -1.72
CA GLY A 67 -22.21 15.88 -2.40
C GLY A 67 -23.54 15.55 -1.73
N GLU A 68 -23.52 15.11 -0.47
CA GLU A 68 -24.72 14.86 0.34
C GLU A 68 -25.13 16.13 1.12
N ASP A 69 -26.40 16.24 1.54
CA ASP A 69 -26.93 17.32 2.40
C ASP A 69 -26.68 18.78 1.92
N LEU A 70 -26.52 19.00 0.61
CA LEU A 70 -26.14 20.31 0.05
C LEU A 70 -27.23 21.39 0.16
N ASN A 71 -28.51 21.00 0.21
CA ASN A 71 -29.64 21.95 0.21
C ASN A 71 -29.71 22.83 1.46
N SER A 72 -29.06 22.41 2.56
CA SER A 72 -28.97 23.19 3.81
C SER A 72 -27.84 24.23 3.80
N LEU A 73 -26.93 24.17 2.83
CA LEU A 73 -25.73 25.01 2.80
C LEU A 73 -25.98 26.35 2.11
N GLN A 74 -25.29 27.37 2.59
CA GLN A 74 -25.27 28.69 1.95
C GLN A 74 -24.33 28.68 0.74
N PRO A 75 -24.54 29.54 -0.27
CA PRO A 75 -23.69 29.60 -1.46
C PRO A 75 -22.19 29.72 -1.16
N LYS A 76 -21.82 30.46 -0.11
CA LYS A 76 -20.42 30.60 0.32
C LYS A 76 -19.82 29.26 0.75
N GLU A 77 -20.59 28.42 1.43
CA GLU A 77 -20.13 27.11 1.91
C GLU A 77 -19.97 26.13 0.74
N LEU A 78 -20.86 26.21 -0.27
CA LEU A 78 -20.70 25.43 -1.51
C LEU A 78 -19.41 25.80 -2.27
N ILE A 79 -19.09 27.10 -2.37
CA ILE A 79 -17.86 27.57 -3.04
C ILE A 79 -16.63 26.98 -2.35
N MET A 80 -16.59 26.97 -1.02
CA MET A 80 -15.47 26.39 -0.27
C MET A 80 -15.31 24.89 -0.54
N ILE A 81 -16.42 24.15 -0.67
CA ILE A 81 -16.41 22.73 -1.02
C ILE A 81 -15.89 22.52 -2.44
N GLU A 82 -16.37 23.32 -3.40
CA GLU A 82 -15.93 23.28 -4.80
C GLU A 82 -14.43 23.53 -4.92
N GLU A 83 -13.92 24.59 -4.28
CA GLU A 83 -12.48 24.89 -4.25
C GLU A 83 -11.67 23.75 -3.64
N ALA A 84 -12.14 23.16 -2.53
CA ALA A 84 -11.46 22.03 -1.89
C ALA A 84 -11.40 20.80 -2.81
N LEU A 85 -12.49 20.50 -3.51
CA LEU A 85 -12.56 19.37 -4.45
C LEU A 85 -11.69 19.60 -5.69
N ASP A 86 -11.70 20.81 -6.25
CA ASP A 86 -10.90 21.16 -7.43
C ASP A 86 -9.39 21.11 -7.13
N ASN A 87 -8.98 21.63 -5.96
CA ASN A 87 -7.62 21.51 -5.47
C ASN A 87 -7.21 20.03 -5.25
N GLY A 88 -8.12 19.22 -4.69
CA GLY A 88 -7.90 17.80 -4.49
C GLY A 88 -7.73 17.03 -5.80
N LEU A 89 -8.57 17.33 -6.81
CA LEU A 89 -8.50 16.75 -8.14
C LEU A 89 -7.18 17.12 -8.84
N THR A 90 -6.82 18.39 -8.79
CA THR A 90 -5.56 18.91 -9.36
C THR A 90 -4.36 18.19 -8.75
N SER A 91 -4.30 18.10 -7.42
CA SER A 91 -3.22 17.40 -6.70
C SER A 91 -3.14 15.91 -7.05
N LEU A 92 -4.27 15.26 -7.30
CA LEU A 92 -4.33 13.85 -7.70
C LEU A 92 -3.79 13.65 -9.12
N HIS A 93 -4.19 14.51 -10.07
CA HIS A 93 -3.66 14.48 -11.43
C HIS A 93 -2.16 14.74 -11.46
N GLU A 94 -1.65 15.69 -10.69
CA GLU A 94 -0.21 15.94 -10.55
C GLU A 94 0.54 14.67 -10.13
N LYS A 95 0.07 13.99 -9.07
CA LYS A 95 0.67 12.73 -8.61
C LYS A 95 0.59 11.60 -9.64
N GLN A 96 -0.52 11.51 -10.38
CA GLN A 96 -0.66 10.54 -11.47
C GLN A 96 0.35 10.81 -12.59
N MET A 97 0.50 12.07 -12.99
CA MET A 97 1.47 12.47 -14.01
C MET A 97 2.91 12.23 -13.56
N GLU A 98 3.26 12.52 -12.32
CA GLU A 98 4.57 12.19 -11.77
C GLU A 98 4.86 10.67 -11.83
N HIS A 99 3.87 9.84 -11.53
CA HIS A 99 4.01 8.39 -11.62
C HIS A 99 4.19 7.93 -13.07
N TYR A 100 3.39 8.47 -13.99
CA TYR A 100 3.51 8.21 -15.42
C TYR A 100 4.89 8.59 -15.96
N ASP A 101 5.40 9.77 -15.60
CA ASP A 101 6.73 10.24 -16.02
C ASP A 101 7.85 9.33 -15.51
N ARG A 102 7.73 8.83 -14.27
CA ARG A 102 8.68 7.84 -13.73
C ARG A 102 8.66 6.55 -14.54
N LEU A 103 7.47 6.04 -14.88
CA LEU A 103 7.34 4.83 -15.69
C LEU A 103 7.94 5.00 -17.09
N VAL A 104 7.66 6.12 -17.76
CA VAL A 104 8.20 6.43 -19.09
C VAL A 104 9.72 6.50 -19.04
N LYS A 105 10.30 7.21 -18.06
CA LYS A 105 11.75 7.29 -17.87
C LYS A 105 12.37 5.92 -17.61
N HIS A 106 11.75 5.12 -16.74
CA HIS A 106 12.21 3.77 -16.45
C HIS A 106 12.16 2.85 -17.68
N GLY A 107 11.09 2.91 -18.46
CA GLY A 107 10.97 2.17 -19.72
C GLY A 107 12.08 2.52 -20.71
N LYS A 108 12.37 3.82 -20.87
CA LYS A 108 13.47 4.28 -21.73
C LYS A 108 14.83 3.74 -21.26
N MET A 109 15.12 3.80 -19.96
CA MET A 109 16.37 3.27 -19.41
C MET A 109 16.52 1.76 -19.66
N LEU A 110 15.45 0.98 -19.49
CA LEU A 110 15.45 -0.45 -19.79
C LEU A 110 15.66 -0.73 -21.27
N GLU A 111 15.03 0.06 -22.15
CA GLU A 111 15.22 -0.09 -23.60
C GLU A 111 16.66 0.20 -24.01
N ASP A 112 17.28 1.24 -23.45
CA ASP A 112 18.67 1.62 -23.71
C ASP A 112 19.65 0.55 -23.18
N GLU A 113 19.39 0.00 -21.99
CA GLU A 113 20.18 -1.12 -21.43
C GLU A 113 20.06 -2.38 -22.29
N ASN A 114 18.85 -2.73 -22.73
CA ASN A 114 18.63 -3.89 -23.59
C ASN A 114 19.35 -3.75 -24.94
N LYS A 115 19.33 -2.55 -25.55
CA LYS A 115 20.10 -2.25 -26.77
C LYS A 115 21.61 -2.44 -26.53
N LEU A 116 22.13 -1.96 -25.40
CA LEU A 116 23.54 -2.13 -25.06
C LEU A 116 23.91 -3.60 -24.85
N LEU A 117 23.07 -4.37 -24.16
CA LEU A 117 23.29 -5.80 -23.94
C LEU A 117 23.23 -6.58 -25.27
N ALA A 118 22.24 -6.29 -26.12
CA ALA A 118 22.13 -6.90 -27.45
C ALA A 118 23.37 -6.62 -28.31
N PHE A 119 23.90 -5.38 -28.25
CA PHE A 119 25.15 -5.04 -28.94
C PHE A 119 26.35 -5.86 -28.41
N LYS A 120 26.49 -5.98 -27.08
CA LYS A 120 27.56 -6.78 -26.46
C LYS A 120 27.47 -8.27 -26.81
N VAL A 121 26.27 -8.83 -26.82
CA VAL A 121 26.02 -10.23 -27.24
C VAL A 121 26.45 -10.41 -28.69
N HIS A 122 26.01 -9.52 -29.58
CA HIS A 122 26.38 -9.58 -30.99
C HIS A 122 27.90 -9.50 -31.22
N GLN A 123 28.59 -8.62 -30.48
CA GLN A 123 30.05 -8.51 -30.53
C GLN A 123 30.74 -9.81 -30.08
N HIS A 124 30.25 -10.43 -29.01
CA HIS A 124 30.79 -11.71 -28.52
C HIS A 124 30.54 -12.86 -29.49
N ASP A 125 29.34 -12.94 -30.09
CA ASP A 125 29.01 -13.94 -31.11
C ASP A 125 29.91 -13.81 -32.34
N ILE A 126 30.19 -12.58 -32.80
CA ILE A 126 31.14 -12.35 -33.88
C ILE A 126 32.56 -12.77 -33.46
N ALA A 127 33.00 -12.43 -32.25
CA ALA A 127 34.33 -12.82 -31.77
C ALA A 127 34.50 -14.35 -31.70
N LEU A 128 33.47 -15.06 -31.20
CA LEU A 128 33.46 -16.53 -31.16
C LEU A 128 33.36 -17.14 -32.57
N SER A 129 32.48 -16.62 -33.43
CA SER A 129 32.32 -17.11 -34.81
C SER A 129 33.57 -16.85 -35.67
N GLY A 130 34.21 -15.69 -35.51
CA GLY A 130 35.49 -15.36 -36.14
C GLY A 130 36.62 -16.25 -35.63
N SER A 131 36.70 -16.48 -34.31
CA SER A 131 37.66 -17.41 -33.72
C SER A 131 37.42 -18.86 -34.15
N MET A 132 36.16 -19.28 -34.35
CA MET A 132 35.83 -20.60 -34.90
C MET A 132 36.16 -20.72 -36.38
N ARG A 133 35.96 -19.67 -37.18
CA ARG A 133 36.33 -19.65 -38.60
C ARG A 133 37.85 -19.67 -38.82
N ASP A 134 38.62 -18.99 -37.97
CA ASP A 134 40.10 -19.10 -37.95
C ASP A 134 40.56 -20.49 -37.52
N LEU A 135 39.84 -21.14 -36.59
CA LEU A 135 40.11 -22.53 -36.22
C LEU A 135 39.77 -23.50 -37.37
N GLU A 136 38.69 -23.24 -38.11
CA GLU A 136 38.21 -24.09 -39.23
C GLU A 136 39.08 -23.96 -40.50
N LEU A 137 39.75 -22.82 -40.72
CA LEU A 137 40.77 -22.66 -41.78
C LEU A 137 42.10 -23.35 -41.45
N GLY A 138 42.29 -23.84 -40.22
CA GLY A 138 43.49 -24.54 -39.75
C GLY A 138 43.34 -26.06 -39.57
N TYR A 139 42.21 -26.66 -39.93
CA TYR A 139 41.95 -28.07 -39.66
C TYR A 139 42.58 -29.00 -40.71
N HIS A 140 43.84 -29.39 -40.44
CA HIS A 140 44.39 -30.67 -40.88
C HIS A 140 43.78 -31.78 -40.01
N PRO A 141 43.23 -32.86 -40.58
CA PRO A 141 42.64 -33.93 -39.80
C PRO A 141 43.76 -34.89 -39.39
N ASP A 142 44.43 -34.63 -38.26
CA ASP A 142 44.89 -35.72 -37.39
C ASP A 142 45.54 -35.20 -36.10
N ARG A 143 45.13 -35.86 -35.01
CA ARG A 143 45.69 -35.90 -33.65
C ARG A 143 45.13 -34.95 -32.59
N ASP A 144 44.51 -35.62 -31.63
CA ASP A 144 44.46 -35.32 -30.20
C ASP A 144 43.39 -34.29 -29.75
N PHE A 145 42.16 -34.68 -30.09
CA PHE A 145 40.85 -34.16 -29.66
C PHE A 145 40.59 -34.32 -28.14
N ALA A 146 41.46 -33.80 -27.26
CA ALA A 146 41.27 -33.96 -25.81
C ALA A 146 41.73 -32.79 -24.91
N ALA A 147 42.15 -31.64 -25.46
CA ALA A 147 42.57 -30.51 -24.63
C ALA A 147 41.61 -29.32 -24.74
N GLN A 148 40.76 -29.20 -23.71
CA GLN A 148 40.10 -27.96 -23.26
C GLN A 148 38.92 -27.43 -24.10
N MET A 149 37.80 -28.16 -24.04
CA MET A 149 36.47 -27.53 -24.08
C MET A 149 35.96 -27.36 -22.65
N PRO A 150 36.00 -26.17 -22.02
CA PRO A 150 35.23 -25.96 -20.82
C PRO A 150 33.78 -25.62 -21.19
N ILE A 151 32.86 -26.23 -20.44
CA ILE A 151 31.40 -26.02 -20.43
C ILE A 151 30.62 -27.04 -21.29
N THR A 152 30.55 -28.28 -20.80
CA THR A 152 29.36 -29.11 -21.00
C THR A 152 28.28 -28.58 -20.05
N PHE A 153 27.20 -28.00 -20.59
CA PHE A 153 26.00 -27.71 -19.80
C PHE A 153 25.38 -29.02 -19.33
N ARG A 154 25.68 -29.43 -18.09
CA ARG A 154 24.89 -30.46 -17.40
C ARG A 154 23.72 -29.75 -16.72
N VAL A 155 22.57 -29.77 -17.38
CA VAL A 155 21.29 -29.50 -16.72
C VAL A 155 21.06 -30.65 -15.75
N GLN A 156 21.25 -30.41 -14.46
CA GLN A 156 20.74 -31.34 -13.45
C GLN A 156 19.20 -31.32 -13.54
N PRO A 157 18.53 -32.48 -13.54
CA PRO A 157 17.07 -32.48 -13.45
C PRO A 157 16.69 -31.90 -12.09
N SER A 158 16.11 -30.70 -12.12
CA SER A 158 15.38 -30.15 -10.99
C SER A 158 14.22 -31.11 -10.70
N HIS A 159 14.29 -31.81 -9.57
CA HIS A 159 13.22 -32.65 -9.06
C HIS A 159 11.87 -31.90 -9.06
N PRO A 160 10.75 -32.56 -9.40
CA PRO A 160 9.44 -31.95 -9.34
C PRO A 160 8.94 -32.01 -7.90
N ASN A 161 8.99 -30.89 -7.18
CA ASN A 161 8.13 -30.71 -6.00
C ASN A 161 6.94 -29.84 -6.41
N LEU A 162 5.94 -30.49 -7.03
CA LEU A 162 4.55 -30.09 -6.83
C LEU A 162 4.14 -30.64 -5.46
N GLN A 163 3.95 -29.76 -4.50
CA GLN A 163 2.94 -29.97 -3.47
C GLN A 163 2.03 -28.75 -3.51
N GLU A 164 0.91 -28.94 -4.21
CA GLU A 164 -0.34 -28.29 -3.85
C GLU A 164 -0.69 -28.75 -2.43
N ASP A 165 -0.76 -27.82 -1.49
CA ASP A 165 -1.51 -28.02 -0.26
C ASP A 165 -2.73 -27.10 -0.31
N SER A 166 -3.87 -27.74 -0.05
CA SER A 166 -5.24 -27.22 -0.09
C SER A 166 -5.56 -26.22 1.02
#